data_AF-A0A533RDE8-F1
#
_entry.id   AF-A0A533RDE8-F1
#
_cell.length_a   1.000
_cell.length_b   1.000
_cell.length_c   1.000
_cell.angle_alpha   90.00
_cell.angle_beta   90.00
_cell.angle_gamma   90.00
#
_symmetry.space_group_name_H-M   'P 1'
#
loop_
_entity.id
_entity.type
_entity.pdbx_description
1 polymer ?
#
loop_
_entity_poly.entity_id
_entity_poly.type
_entity_poly.pdbx_seq_one_letter_code
_entity_poly.pdbx_strand_id
1 'polypeptide(L)'
;MLKNKRYPMQALLMAENSVMVCGAKTRSGAACKNRPVAGRKRCRMHGGTSPTGGQHWNFKHGFYSKEEKKLRAEKEAIMRMLLKDF
;
A
#
# COMPACT_ATOMS: atom_id res chain seq x y z
N MET A 1 41.74 2.94 -10.70
CA MET A 1 41.01 3.96 -9.92
C MET A 1 39.78 3.34 -9.27
N LEU A 2 39.93 2.71 -8.09
CA LEU A 2 38.82 2.12 -7.35
C LEU A 2 38.30 3.15 -6.34
N LYS A 3 37.31 3.96 -6.74
CA LYS A 3 36.60 4.85 -5.80
C LYS A 3 35.57 4.04 -5.03
N ASN A 4 36.07 3.18 -4.15
CA ASN A 4 35.29 2.39 -3.20
C ASN A 4 34.81 3.34 -2.07
N LYS A 5 33.81 4.17 -2.37
CA LYS A 5 33.17 5.05 -1.38
C LYS A 5 32.15 4.24 -0.60
N ARG A 6 32.62 3.54 0.44
CA ARG A 6 31.78 2.96 1.48
C ARG A 6 31.21 4.13 2.31
N TYR A 7 29.98 4.54 2.01
CA TYR A 7 29.29 5.55 2.80
C TYR A 7 28.83 4.91 4.13
N PRO A 8 29.27 5.43 5.30
CA PRO A 8 29.06 4.76 6.60
C PRO A 8 27.61 4.80 7.10
N MET A 9 26.73 5.61 6.47
CA MET A 9 25.28 5.58 6.72
C MET A 9 24.59 4.30 6.21
N GLN A 10 25.30 3.44 5.48
CA GLN A 10 24.74 2.19 4.96
C GLN A 10 24.67 1.06 6.01
N ALA A 11 25.23 1.29 7.21
CA ALA A 11 25.41 0.25 8.24
C ALA A 11 24.37 0.24 9.38
N LEU A 12 23.45 1.21 9.47
CA LEU A 12 22.51 1.33 10.61
C LEU A 12 21.06 0.91 10.32
N LEU A 13 20.75 0.40 9.12
CA LEU A 13 19.40 -0.10 8.79
C LEU A 13 19.44 -1.56 8.34
N MET A 14 20.19 -2.40 9.06
CA MET A 14 20.14 -3.86 8.94
C MET A 14 19.38 -4.47 10.12
N ALA A 15 18.10 -4.08 10.27
CA ALA A 15 17.15 -4.75 11.16
C ALA A 15 15.94 -5.19 10.31
N GLU A 16 15.67 -6.51 10.34
CA GLU A 16 14.62 -7.25 9.61
C GLU A 16 14.74 -7.33 8.07
N ASN A 17 15.68 -8.16 7.62
CA ASN A 17 15.76 -8.70 6.25
C ASN A 17 14.57 -9.63 5.92
N SER A 18 13.37 -9.08 5.81
CA SER A 18 12.52 -9.48 4.69
C SER A 18 12.80 -8.46 3.59
N VAL A 19 13.47 -8.86 2.50
CA VAL A 19 13.53 -7.99 1.32
C VAL A 19 12.08 -7.83 0.87
N MET A 20 11.44 -6.76 1.31
CA MET A 20 10.09 -6.42 0.89
C MET A 20 10.16 -6.30 -0.63
N VAL A 21 9.51 -7.23 -1.33
CA VAL A 21 9.36 -7.22 -2.78
C VAL A 21 7.96 -6.74 -3.11
N CYS A 22 7.81 -6.17 -4.31
CA CYS A 22 6.51 -5.66 -4.76
C CYS A 22 5.39 -6.70 -4.72
N GLY A 23 5.68 -7.95 -5.10
CA GLY A 23 4.74 -9.07 -5.05
C GLY A 23 3.53 -8.95 -5.99
N ALA A 24 3.36 -7.85 -6.72
CA ALA A 24 2.30 -7.67 -7.69
C ALA A 24 2.36 -8.72 -8.80
N LYS A 25 1.21 -9.23 -9.25
CA LYS A 25 1.14 -10.13 -10.41
C LYS A 25 1.59 -9.38 -11.67
N THR A 26 2.61 -9.89 -12.35
CA THR A 26 3.09 -9.37 -13.64
C THR A 26 2.14 -9.79 -14.77
N ARG A 27 2.34 -9.26 -15.97
CA ARG A 27 1.59 -9.67 -17.17
C ARG A 27 1.75 -11.17 -17.48
N SER A 28 2.89 -11.76 -17.14
CA SER A 28 3.14 -13.21 -17.27
C SER A 28 2.56 -14.04 -16.13
N GLY A 29 1.91 -13.42 -15.14
CA GLY A 29 1.28 -14.08 -14.02
C GLY A 29 2.19 -14.37 -12.82
N ALA A 30 3.49 -14.15 -12.94
CA ALA A 30 4.45 -14.32 -11.85
C ALA A 30 4.39 -13.17 -10.84
N ALA A 31 4.93 -13.39 -9.63
CA ALA A 31 5.09 -12.33 -8.64
C ALA A 31 6.23 -11.37 -9.01
N CYS A 32 5.99 -10.07 -8.89
CA CYS A 32 6.99 -9.04 -9.16
C CYS A 32 8.09 -9.04 -8.10
N LYS A 33 9.33 -9.26 -8.54
CA LYS A 33 10.53 -9.30 -7.69
C LYS A 33 11.20 -7.93 -7.49
N ASN A 34 10.67 -6.86 -8.09
CA ASN A 34 11.23 -5.52 -7.96
C ASN A 34 11.05 -4.96 -6.54
N ARG A 35 12.01 -4.13 -6.12
CA ARG A 35 11.95 -3.40 -4.85
C ARG A 35 10.76 -2.41 -4.85
N PRO A 36 9.96 -2.35 -3.78
CA PRO A 36 8.98 -1.30 -3.57
C PRO A 36 9.60 0.08 -3.51
N VAL A 37 8.78 1.09 -3.77
CA VAL A 37 9.15 2.48 -3.43
C VAL A 37 9.25 2.60 -1.90
N ALA A 38 10.20 3.39 -1.40
CA ALA A 38 10.39 3.58 0.04
C ALA A 38 9.06 3.99 0.72
N GLY A 39 8.72 3.32 1.84
CA GLY A 39 7.46 3.53 2.56
C GLY A 39 6.21 3.01 1.85
N ARG A 40 6.33 2.30 0.72
CA ARG A 40 5.20 1.74 -0.04
C ARG A 40 5.33 0.23 -0.17
N LYS A 41 4.20 -0.44 -0.46
CA LYS A 41 4.15 -1.90 -0.65
C LYS A 41 4.44 -2.33 -2.10
N ARG A 42 4.37 -1.43 -3.07
CA ARG A 42 4.51 -1.72 -4.51
C ARG A 42 5.68 -0.97 -5.12
N CYS A 43 6.25 -1.52 -6.19
CA CYS A 43 7.30 -0.87 -6.97
C CYS A 43 6.72 0.21 -7.90
N ARG A 44 7.60 1.04 -8.47
CA ARG A 44 7.24 2.10 -9.42
C ARG A 44 6.36 1.61 -10.58
N MET A 45 6.62 0.40 -11.08
CA MET A 45 5.87 -0.20 -12.20
C MET A 45 4.47 -0.71 -11.82
N HIS A 46 4.19 -0.90 -10.52
CA HIS A 46 2.94 -1.50 -10.03
C HIS A 46 2.22 -0.56 -9.06
N GLY A 47 2.22 0.74 -9.35
CA GLY A 47 1.47 1.76 -8.61
C GLY A 47 2.14 2.28 -7.34
N GLY A 48 3.43 1.97 -7.12
CA GLY A 48 4.19 2.48 -5.96
C GLY A 48 4.34 4.00 -5.94
N THR A 49 4.23 4.65 -7.10
CA THR A 49 4.28 6.12 -7.25
C THR A 49 2.89 6.75 -7.41
N SER A 50 1.83 5.96 -7.37
CA SER A 50 0.47 6.50 -7.46
C SER A 50 0.16 7.34 -6.21
N PRO A 51 -0.35 8.56 -6.38
CA PRO A 51 -0.81 9.38 -5.25
C PRO A 51 -1.95 8.67 -4.51
N THR A 52 -2.19 9.06 -3.27
CA THR A 52 -3.23 8.47 -2.42
C THR A 52 -4.25 9.52 -1.99
N GLY A 53 -5.46 9.09 -1.62
CA GLY A 53 -6.50 10.00 -1.16
C GLY A 53 -6.97 10.96 -2.25
N GLY A 54 -7.21 12.22 -1.88
CA GLY A 54 -7.76 13.26 -2.76
C GLY A 54 -6.92 13.60 -3.99
N GLN A 55 -5.62 13.31 -3.95
CA GLN A 55 -4.70 13.56 -5.06
C GLN A 55 -4.72 12.47 -6.13
N HIS A 56 -5.43 11.37 -5.89
CA HIS A 56 -5.53 10.27 -6.86
C HIS A 56 -6.56 10.59 -7.94
N TRP A 57 -6.25 10.35 -9.21
CA TRP A 57 -7.13 10.69 -10.34
C TRP A 57 -8.51 10.00 -10.30
N ASN A 58 -8.62 8.83 -9.67
CA ASN A 58 -9.91 8.15 -9.45
C ASN A 58 -10.71 8.71 -8.25
N PHE A 59 -10.18 9.67 -7.50
CA PHE A 59 -10.89 10.29 -6.39
C PHE A 59 -11.94 11.25 -6.92
N LYS A 60 -13.20 11.07 -6.52
CA LYS A 60 -14.33 11.92 -6.94
C LYS A 60 -14.93 12.70 -5.77
N HIS A 61 -15.61 12.00 -4.85
CA HIS A 61 -16.37 12.62 -3.75
C HIS A 61 -16.06 12.00 -2.39
N GLY A 62 -15.01 11.17 -2.26
CA GLY A 62 -14.67 10.51 -1.00
C GLY A 62 -15.56 9.31 -0.60
N PHE A 63 -16.72 9.09 -1.24
CA PHE A 63 -17.65 8.01 -0.87
C PHE A 63 -17.10 6.57 -0.93
N TYR A 64 -15.98 6.38 -1.63
CA TYR A 64 -15.28 5.10 -1.78
C TYR A 64 -13.99 5.01 -0.93
N SER A 65 -13.73 6.00 -0.06
CA SER A 65 -12.62 5.96 0.88
C SER A 65 -12.76 4.76 1.83
N LYS A 66 -11.64 4.36 2.43
CA LYS A 66 -11.66 3.24 3.40
C LYS A 66 -12.50 3.58 4.63
N GLU A 67 -12.44 4.82 5.08
CA GLU A 67 -13.16 5.32 6.25
C GLU A 67 -14.67 5.30 6.01
N GLU A 68 -15.12 5.81 4.87
CA GLU A 68 -16.54 5.85 4.53
C GLU A 68 -17.11 4.44 4.37
N LYS A 69 -16.35 3.53 3.76
CA LYS A 69 -16.75 2.11 3.67
C LYS A 69 -16.86 1.45 5.04
N LYS A 70 -15.95 1.76 5.97
CA LYS A 70 -15.99 1.24 7.35
C LYS A 70 -17.21 1.79 8.09
N LEU A 71 -17.44 3.10 8.02
CA LEU A 71 -18.59 3.75 8.63
C LEU A 71 -19.92 3.19 8.09
N ARG A 72 -20.02 2.96 6.78
CA ARG A 72 -21.20 2.35 6.16
C ARG A 72 -21.44 0.93 6.68
N ALA A 73 -20.40 0.10 6.72
CA ALA A 73 -20.49 -1.26 7.24
C ALA A 73 -20.87 -1.28 8.73
N GLU A 74 -20.34 -0.35 9.54
CA GLU A 74 -20.70 -0.21 10.96
C GLU A 74 -22.17 0.22 11.12
N LYS A 75 -22.63 1.21 10.35
CA LYS A 75 -24.04 1.64 10.32
C LYS A 75 -24.95 0.49 9.92
N GLU A 76 -24.62 -0.25 8.87
CA GLU A 76 -25.39 -1.42 8.43
C GLU A 76 -25.45 -2.51 9.51
N ALA A 77 -24.35 -2.77 10.22
CA ALA A 77 -24.31 -3.72 11.32
C ALA A 77 -25.21 -3.30 12.48
N ILE A 78 -25.16 -2.02 12.87
CA ILE A 78 -26.03 -1.45 13.92
C ILE A 78 -27.50 -1.54 13.50
N MET A 79 -27.83 -1.09 12.28
CA MET A 79 -29.20 -1.17 11.76
C MET A 79 -29.71 -2.60 11.75
N ARG A 80 -28.86 -3.57 11.37
CA ARG A 80 -29.22 -4.98 11.38
C ARG A 80 -29.42 -5.54 12.80
N MET A 81 -28.72 -5.02 13.82
CA MET A 81 -28.97 -5.39 15.20
C MET A 81 -30.34 -4.84 15.65
N LEU A 82 -30.55 -3.52 15.48
CA LEU A 82 -31.78 -2.85 15.91
C LEU A 82 -33.05 -3.37 15.24
N LEU A 83 -32.97 -3.78 13.97
CA LEU A 83 -34.12 -4.27 13.19
C LEU A 83 -34.38 -5.78 13.35
N LYS A 84 -33.52 -6.52 14.07
CA LYS A 84 -33.72 -7.95 14.38
C LYS A 84 -34.39 -8.18 15.73
N ASP A 85 -34.55 -7.12 16.52
CA ASP A 85 -35.16 -7.17 17.85
C ASP A 85 -36.69 -7.00 17.82
N PHE A 86 -37.29 -7.10 16.62
CA PHE A 86 -38.74 -7.12 16.34
C PHE A 86 -39.07 -8.31 15.41
#